data_AF-A0A7C7RAD1-F1
#
_entry.id   AF-A0A7C7RAD1-F1
#
_cell.length_a   1.000
_cell.length_b   1.000
_cell.length_c   1.000
_cell.angle_alpha   90.00
_cell.angle_beta   90.00
_cell.angle_gamma   90.00
#
_symmetry.space_group_name_H-M   'P 1'
#
loop_
_entity.id
_entity.type
_entity.pdbx_description
1 polymer ?
#
loop_
_entity_poly.entity_id
_entity_poly.type
_entity_poly.pdbx_seq_one_letter_code
_entity_poly.pdbx_strand_id
1 'polypeptide(L)' 'MFAFPERHRRKLRINNITERLTREMRRRGRVVSIFPNEAACLRLMSAVLMEQEATGCLYLRFEGAAERTT' A
#
# COMPACT_ATOMS: atom_id res chain seq x y z
N MET A 1 -0.05 23.33 -6.32
CA MET A 1 -0.78 22.69 -5.19
C MET A 1 -1.68 21.62 -5.79
N PHE A 2 -1.49 20.35 -5.42
CA PHE A 2 -2.00 19.11 -6.05
C PHE A 2 -3.30 19.21 -6.90
N ALA A 3 -3.16 18.91 -8.20
CA ALA A 3 -4.22 18.85 -9.21
C ALA A 3 -5.14 17.60 -9.08
N PHE A 4 -5.43 17.17 -7.85
CA PHE A 4 -6.34 16.06 -7.59
C PHE A 4 -7.70 16.58 -7.10
N PRO A 5 -8.83 15.96 -7.50
CA PRO A 5 -10.16 16.34 -7.04
C PRO A 5 -10.26 16.30 -5.51
N GLU A 6 -11.03 17.21 -4.90
CA GLU A 6 -11.10 17.36 -3.43
C GLU A 6 -11.47 16.08 -2.69
N ARG A 7 -12.29 15.22 -3.31
CA ARG A 7 -12.68 13.90 -2.79
C ARG A 7 -11.47 12.98 -2.55
N HIS A 8 -10.41 13.14 -3.34
CA HIS A 8 -9.17 12.36 -3.24
C HIS A 8 -8.16 13.01 -2.29
N ARG A 9 -8.17 14.34 -2.13
CA ARG A 9 -7.24 15.06 -1.24
C ARG A 9 -7.33 14.58 0.20
N ARG A 10 -8.54 14.34 0.71
CA ARG A 10 -8.74 13.82 2.08
C ARG A 10 -8.17 12.41 2.24
N LYS A 11 -8.31 11.56 1.22
CA LYS A 11 -7.78 10.19 1.23
C LYS A 11 -6.25 10.14 1.06
N LEU A 12 -5.70 10.98 0.19
CA LEU A 12 -4.26 11.12 -0.04
C LEU A 12 -3.53 11.74 1.16
N ARG A 13 -4.20 12.63 1.91
CA ARG A 13 -3.63 13.24 3.12
C ARG A 13 -3.52 12.23 4.28
N ILE A 14 -4.29 11.14 4.23
CA ILE A 14 -4.40 10.19 5.33
C ILE A 14 -3.53 8.96 5.00
N ASN A 15 -2.47 8.75 5.78
CA ASN A 15 -1.50 7.65 5.60
C ASN A 15 -1.95 6.30 6.18
N ASN A 16 -3.25 6.14 6.50
CA ASN A 16 -3.78 4.99 7.24
C ASN A 16 -3.41 3.63 6.62
N ILE A 17 -3.35 3.54 5.29
CA ILE A 17 -3.01 2.28 4.59
C ILE A 17 -1.54 1.96 4.79
N THR A 18 -0.66 2.91 4.54
CA THR A 18 0.79 2.76 4.73
C THR A 18 1.13 2.47 6.19
N GLU A 19 0.44 3.10 7.14
CA GLU A 19 0.57 2.81 8.57
C GLU A 19 0.08 1.40 8.92
N ARG A 20 -1.04 0.95 8.35
CA ARG A 20 -1.55 -0.41 8.55
C ARG A 20 -0.56 -1.44 8.01
N LEU A 21 -0.07 -1.25 6.78
CA LEU A 21 0.93 -2.11 6.14
C LEU A 21 2.21 -2.17 6.99
N THR A 22 2.73 -1.02 7.42
CA THR A 22 3.95 -0.94 8.24
C THR A 22 3.75 -1.62 9.59
N ARG A 23 2.56 -1.48 10.21
CA ARG A 23 2.23 -2.15 11.47
C ARG A 23 2.15 -3.66 11.30
N GLU A 24 1.61 -4.15 10.20
CA GLU A 24 1.49 -5.57 9.88
C GLU A 24 2.85 -6.20 9.57
N MET A 25 3.69 -5.52 8.77
CA MET A 25 5.09 -5.90 8.54
C MET A 25 5.87 -6.01 9.85
N ARG A 26 5.73 -5.03 10.76
CA ARG A 26 6.38 -5.08 12.08
C ARG A 26 5.84 -6.22 12.96
N ARG A 27 4.55 -6.54 12.89
CA ARG A 27 3.97 -7.67 13.64
C ARG A 27 4.51 -9.01 13.17
N ARG A 28 4.56 -9.24 11.85
CA ARG A 28 5.08 -10.50 11.28
C ARG A 28 6.60 -10.58 11.38
N GLY A 29 7.29 -9.45 11.27
CA GLY A 29 8.73 -9.35 11.53
C GLY A 29 9.11 -9.64 12.98
N ARG A 30 8.24 -9.33 13.97
CA ARG A 30 8.49 -9.70 15.38
C ARG A 30 8.49 -11.21 15.63
N VAL A 31 7.74 -12.00 14.85
CA VAL A 31 7.71 -13.46 14.96
C VAL A 31 9.02 -14.07 14.45
N VAL A 32 9.61 -13.45 13.42
CA VAL A 32 10.90 -13.85 12.86
C VAL A 32 12.00 -13.05 13.57
N SER A 33 12.32 -13.44 14.80
CA SER A 33 13.23 -12.68 15.69
C SER A 33 14.60 -12.33 15.06
N ILE A 34 15.13 -13.17 14.16
CA ILE A 34 16.36 -12.92 13.41
C ILE A 34 16.15 -13.46 11.99
N PHE A 35 16.39 -12.63 10.98
CA PHE A 35 16.35 -13.08 9.59
C PHE A 35 17.68 -13.74 9.22
N PRO A 36 17.68 -14.97 8.66
CA PRO A 36 18.90 -15.67 8.28
C PRO A 36 19.57 -15.08 7.03
N ASN A 37 18.81 -14.35 6.19
CA ASN A 37 19.31 -13.64 5.01
C ASN A 37 18.34 -12.52 4.59
N GLU A 38 18.82 -11.60 3.74
CA GLU A 38 18.02 -10.51 3.19
C GLU A 38 16.87 -11.02 2.31
N ALA A 39 17.09 -12.13 1.58
CA ALA A 39 16.07 -12.74 0.73
C ALA A 39 14.83 -13.23 1.52
N ALA A 40 14.98 -13.67 2.76
CA ALA A 40 13.89 -14.09 3.64
C ALA A 40 13.07 -12.89 4.11
N CYS A 41 13.73 -11.76 4.38
CA CYS A 41 13.06 -10.50 4.67
C CYS A 41 12.23 -10.04 3.46
N LEU A 42 12.82 -10.06 2.26
CA LEU A 42 12.13 -9.73 1.01
C LEU A 42 10.93 -10.65 0.77
N ARG A 43 11.08 -11.97 0.93
CA ARG A 43 9.97 -12.93 0.77
C ARG A 43 8.82 -12.65 1.72
N LEU A 44 9.09 -12.32 2.98
CA LEU A 44 8.05 -11.97 3.95
C LEU A 44 7.33 -10.69 3.55
N MET A 45 8.07 -9.66 3.13
CA MET A 45 7.47 -8.41 2.66
C MET A 45 6.62 -8.60 1.40
N SER A 46 7.11 -9.38 0.43
CA SER A 46 6.37 -9.70 -0.80
C SER A 46 5.10 -10.50 -0.51
N ALA A 47 5.15 -11.47 0.40
CA ALA A 47 3.98 -12.25 0.81
C ALA A 47 2.91 -11.36 1.48
N VAL A 48 3.33 -10.47 2.39
CA VAL A 48 2.43 -9.50 3.02
C VAL A 48 1.81 -8.55 2.00
N LEU A 49 2.60 -8.08 1.03
CA LEU A 49 2.10 -7.20 -0.03
C LEU A 49 1.06 -7.90 -0.89
N MET A 50 1.32 -9.14 -1.34
CA MET A 50 0.39 -9.94 -2.12
C MET A 50 -0.94 -10.17 -1.40
N GLU A 51 -0.91 -10.45 -0.09
CA GLU A 51 -2.14 -10.59 0.71
C GLU A 51 -2.95 -9.29 0.80
N GLN A 52 -2.28 -8.14 0.90
CA GLN A 52 -2.95 -6.84 0.98
C GLN A 52 -3.52 -6.41 -0.38
N GLU A 53 -2.82 -6.69 -1.49
CA GLU A 53 -3.35 -6.43 -2.84
C GLU A 53 -4.59 -7.28 -3.13
N ALA A 54 -4.58 -8.56 -2.73
CA ALA A 54 -5.75 -9.44 -2.83
C ALA A 54 -6.93 -8.96 -1.97
N THR A 55 -6.65 -8.29 -0.85
CA THR A 55 -7.68 -7.80 0.09
C THR A 55 -8.18 -6.39 -0.25
N GLY A 56 -7.46 -5.59 -1.04
CA GLY A 56 -7.61 -4.13 -1.00
C GLY A 56 -7.36 -3.32 -2.28
N CYS A 57 -7.30 -3.91 -3.47
CA CYS A 57 -7.04 -3.14 -4.71
C CYS A 57 -8.30 -2.67 -5.46
N LEU A 58 -9.18 -1.90 -4.82
CA LEU A 58 -10.24 -1.12 -5.50
C LEU A 58 -10.42 0.32 -4.95
N TYR A 59 -9.40 0.93 -4.32
CA TYR A 59 -9.60 2.26 -3.70
C TYR A 59 -9.19 3.47 -4.56
N LEU A 60 -8.38 3.26 -5.60
CA LEU A 60 -8.01 4.28 -6.59
C LEU A 60 -8.19 3.72 -8.00
N ARG A 61 -9.42 3.29 -8.35
CA ARG A 61 -9.76 3.20 -9.77
C ARG A 61 -9.83 4.63 -10.29
N PHE A 62 -8.78 5.07 -10.99
CA PHE A 62 -8.83 6.27 -11.81
C PHE A 62 -9.77 5.99 -12.98
N GLU A 63 -11.07 6.06 -12.76
CA GLU A 63 -12.01 6.22 -13.88
C GLU A 63 -11.81 7.62 -14.44
N GLY A 64 -11.36 7.70 -15.70
CA GLY A 64 -11.31 8.95 -16.45
C GLY A 64 -9.97 9.68 -16.44
N ALA A 65 -8.89 9.04 -16.91
CA ALA A 65 -7.78 9.75 -17.55
C ALA A 65 -7.88 9.65 -19.09
N ALA A 66 -9.11 9.53 -19.62
CA ALA A 66 -9.41 9.42 -21.05
C ALA A 66 -10.34 10.56 -21.49
N GLU A 67 -10.05 11.80 -21.10
CA GLU A 67 -10.59 12.99 -21.76
C GLU A 67 -9.44 13.96 -22.01
N ARG A 68 -8.51 13.52 -22.88
CA ARG A 68 -7.65 14.42 -23.65
C ARG A 68 -8.23 14.51 -25.06
N THR A 69 -9.33 15.23 -25.18
CA THR A 69 -9.82 15.75 -26.48
C THR A 69 -10.70 16.95 -26.16
N THR A 70 -10.09 18.14 -26.21
CA THR A 70 -10.51 19.34 -26.96
C THR A 70 -9.55 20.46 -26.60
#